data_AF-A0A5C7QXL4-F1
#
_entry.id   AF-A0A5C7QXL4-F1
#
_cell.length_a   1.000
_cell.length_b   1.000
_cell.length_c   1.000
_cell.angle_alpha   90.00
_cell.angle_beta   90.00
_cell.angle_gamma   90.00
#
_symmetry.space_group_name_H-M   'P 1'
#
loop_
_entity.id
_entity.type
_entity.pdbx_description
1 polymer ?
#
loop_
_entity_poly.entity_id
_entity_poly.type
_entity_poly.pdbx_seq_one_letter_code
_entity_poly.pdbx_strand_id
1 'polypeptide(L)'
;VWERASVRGLLMGRIGQAIGVDPWAAHSAGLFEECGKAVLFRHAPQRYKPLLRAAENDEDLLLLEHDEFGVSHDALGAALCETWGLAPAAVHSVRFHVMVNATLQLPMQVQRRAICAISAIANAMMRDPATLDVVAAKVAPQAELEPTLVIRGARKVQEQIENAVERERA
;
A
#
# COMPACT_ATOMS: atom_id res chain seq x y z
N VAL A 1 -12.09 5.67 -1.90
CA VAL A 1 -10.85 5.93 -1.15
C VAL A 1 -10.92 5.27 0.22
N TRP A 2 -11.85 5.66 1.10
CA TRP A 2 -11.93 5.11 2.46
C TRP A 2 -12.13 3.60 2.54
N GLU A 3 -13.02 3.03 1.73
CA GLU A 3 -13.22 1.57 1.67
C GLU A 3 -11.92 0.83 1.32
N ARG A 4 -11.20 1.29 0.28
CA ARG A 4 -9.89 0.72 -0.09
C ARG A 4 -8.86 0.87 1.01
N ALA A 5 -8.82 2.02 1.67
CA ALA A 5 -7.91 2.27 2.79
C ALA A 5 -8.18 1.33 3.98
N SER A 6 -9.46 1.11 4.32
CA SER A 6 -9.85 0.15 5.36
C SER A 6 -9.44 -1.27 5.02
N VAL A 7 -9.69 -1.73 3.79
CA VAL A 7 -9.27 -3.06 3.33
C VAL A 7 -7.75 -3.20 3.35
N ARG A 8 -7.03 -2.24 2.78
CA ARG A 8 -5.57 -2.25 2.74
C ARG A 8 -4.96 -2.24 4.14
N GLY A 9 -5.42 -1.37 5.03
CA GLY A 9 -4.97 -1.33 6.42
C GLY A 9 -5.20 -2.66 7.14
N LEU A 10 -6.39 -3.25 6.99
CA LEU A 10 -6.70 -4.57 7.55
C LEU A 10 -5.73 -5.65 7.04
N LEU A 11 -5.55 -5.73 5.71
CA LEU A 11 -4.64 -6.70 5.08
C LEU A 11 -3.22 -6.51 5.58
N MET A 12 -2.68 -5.30 5.51
CA MET A 12 -1.30 -5.02 5.89
C MET A 12 -1.04 -5.32 7.37
N GLY A 13 -1.99 -4.97 8.25
CA GLY A 13 -1.89 -5.30 9.68
C GLY A 13 -1.89 -6.81 9.95
N ARG A 14 -2.79 -7.56 9.32
CA ARG A 14 -2.88 -9.02 9.47
C ARG A 14 -1.70 -9.75 8.86
N ILE A 15 -1.21 -9.31 7.69
CA ILE A 15 -0.01 -9.85 7.07
C ILE A 15 1.19 -9.59 7.98
N GLY A 16 1.37 -8.36 8.46
CA GLY A 16 2.44 -8.01 9.40
C GLY A 16 2.45 -8.93 10.61
N GLN A 17 1.29 -9.13 11.24
CA GLN A 17 1.14 -10.08 12.35
C GLN A 17 1.54 -11.51 11.98
N ALA A 18 1.12 -11.99 10.80
CA ALA A 18 1.38 -13.36 10.36
C ALA A 18 2.85 -13.65 10.06
N ILE A 19 3.64 -12.62 9.69
CA ILE A 19 5.04 -12.78 9.26
C ILE A 19 6.05 -12.16 10.24
N GLY A 20 5.59 -11.66 11.40
CA GLY A 20 6.47 -11.10 12.43
C GLY A 20 6.98 -9.69 12.16
N VAL A 21 6.28 -8.90 11.34
CA VAL A 21 6.55 -7.48 11.10
C VAL A 21 5.55 -6.65 11.91
N ASP A 22 5.96 -5.47 12.40
CA ASP A 22 5.12 -4.60 13.23
C ASP A 22 3.72 -4.40 12.62
N PRO A 23 2.66 -5.01 13.20
CA PRO A 23 1.34 -5.01 12.62
C PRO A 23 0.66 -3.63 12.72
N TRP A 24 1.01 -2.82 13.72
CA TRP A 24 0.43 -1.49 13.91
C TRP A 24 1.00 -0.50 12.90
N ALA A 25 2.32 -0.56 12.68
CA ALA A 25 2.95 0.23 11.64
C ALA A 25 2.47 -0.18 10.25
N ALA A 26 2.33 -1.48 9.98
CA ALA A 26 1.80 -1.98 8.71
C ALA A 26 0.33 -1.60 8.49
N HIS A 27 -0.52 -1.72 9.51
CA HIS A 27 -1.91 -1.28 9.45
C HIS A 27 -2.03 0.21 9.15
N SER A 28 -1.26 1.03 9.88
CA SER A 28 -1.25 2.49 9.70
C SER A 28 -0.79 2.86 8.28
N ALA A 29 0.28 2.21 7.78
CA ALA A 29 0.74 2.42 6.41
C ALA A 29 -0.39 2.14 5.40
N GLY A 30 -1.10 1.02 5.52
CA GLY A 30 -2.19 0.69 4.60
C GLY A 30 -3.39 1.63 4.68
N LEU A 31 -3.73 2.10 5.89
CA LEU A 31 -4.81 3.06 6.10
C LEU A 31 -4.50 4.43 5.45
N PHE A 32 -3.24 4.84 5.44
CA PHE A 32 -2.83 6.16 4.95
C PHE A 32 -2.11 6.15 3.59
N GLU A 33 -1.95 5.00 2.94
CA GLU A 33 -1.22 4.86 1.67
C GLU A 33 -1.71 5.84 0.59
N GLU A 34 -3.03 6.01 0.47
CA GLU A 34 -3.65 6.92 -0.51
C GLU A 34 -4.19 8.22 0.12
N CYS A 35 -3.71 8.61 1.31
CA CYS A 35 -4.23 9.80 2.01
C CYS A 35 -3.97 11.10 1.24
N GLY A 36 -2.87 11.18 0.47
CA GLY A 36 -2.61 12.31 -0.44
C GLY A 36 -3.71 12.48 -1.50
N LYS A 37 -4.24 11.37 -2.05
CA LYS A 37 -5.36 11.42 -3.01
C LYS A 37 -6.60 12.01 -2.34
N ALA A 38 -6.86 11.67 -1.08
CA ALA A 38 -7.99 12.22 -0.31
C ALA A 38 -7.86 13.74 -0.12
N VAL A 39 -6.66 14.22 0.19
CA VAL A 39 -6.38 15.66 0.37
C VAL A 39 -6.55 16.42 -0.94
N LEU A 40 -5.92 15.97 -2.03
CA LEU A 40 -6.07 16.60 -3.34
C LEU A 40 -7.54 16.64 -3.79
N PHE A 41 -8.28 15.55 -3.57
CA PHE A 41 -9.71 15.48 -3.87
C PHE A 41 -10.54 16.46 -3.04
N ARG A 42 -10.22 16.62 -1.76
CA ARG A 42 -10.96 17.52 -0.86
C ARG A 42 -10.71 19.00 -1.17
N HIS A 43 -9.47 19.35 -1.50
CA HIS A 43 -9.02 20.75 -1.62
C HIS A 43 -9.07 21.28 -3.05
N ALA A 44 -8.90 20.43 -4.07
CA ALA A 44 -8.91 20.84 -5.47
C ALA A 44 -9.82 19.95 -6.35
N PRO A 45 -11.08 19.69 -5.98
CA PRO A 45 -11.92 18.69 -6.65
C PRO A 45 -12.13 18.95 -8.15
N GLN A 46 -12.23 20.22 -8.57
CA GLN A 46 -12.45 20.57 -9.98
C GLN A 46 -11.20 20.32 -10.84
N ARG A 47 -10.00 20.46 -10.24
CA ARG A 47 -8.72 20.26 -10.90
C ARG A 47 -8.29 18.80 -10.83
N TYR A 48 -8.56 18.11 -9.72
CA TYR A 48 -8.08 16.74 -9.49
C TYR A 48 -8.95 15.65 -10.11
N LYS A 49 -10.28 15.83 -10.19
CA LYS A 49 -11.17 14.84 -10.80
C LYS A 49 -10.86 14.56 -12.28
N PRO A 50 -10.54 15.57 -13.12
CA PRO A 50 -10.07 15.32 -14.49
C PRO A 50 -8.81 14.44 -14.55
N LEU A 51 -7.82 14.70 -13.69
CA LEU A 51 -6.58 13.92 -13.62
C LEU A 51 -6.86 12.46 -13.28
N LEU A 52 -7.70 12.20 -12.26
CA LEU A 52 -8.13 10.85 -11.89
C LEU A 52 -8.84 10.09 -13.02
N ARG A 53 -9.47 10.79 -13.97
CA ARG A 53 -10.13 10.19 -15.14
C ARG A 53 -9.18 9.99 -16.32
N ALA A 54 -8.16 10.83 -16.43
CA ALA A 54 -7.21 10.83 -17.53
C ALA A 54 -6.06 9.84 -17.32
N ALA A 55 -5.65 9.59 -16.07
CA ALA A 55 -4.60 8.64 -15.74
C ALA A 55 -5.03 7.20 -16.03
N GLU A 56 -4.20 6.43 -16.74
CA GLU A 56 -4.45 5.00 -16.99
C GLU A 56 -4.04 4.14 -15.78
N ASN A 57 -3.02 4.58 -15.06
CA ASN A 57 -2.49 3.94 -13.87
C ASN A 57 -1.98 4.98 -12.85
N ASP A 58 -1.53 4.51 -11.69
CA ASP A 58 -1.07 5.41 -10.63
C ASP A 58 0.26 6.11 -10.97
N GLU A 59 1.12 5.55 -11.82
CA GLU A 59 2.36 6.21 -12.26
C GLU A 59 2.06 7.42 -13.15
N ASP A 60 1.15 7.26 -14.12
CA ASP A 60 0.64 8.36 -14.94
C ASP A 60 -0.01 9.44 -14.08
N LEU A 61 -0.74 9.02 -13.05
CA LEU A 61 -1.37 9.95 -12.11
C LEU A 61 -0.32 10.78 -11.35
N LEU A 62 0.81 10.19 -10.92
CA LEU A 62 1.89 10.95 -10.29
C LEU A 62 2.42 12.06 -11.21
N LEU A 63 2.61 11.77 -12.49
CA LEU A 63 3.09 12.75 -13.47
C LEU A 63 2.09 13.88 -13.67
N LEU A 64 0.81 13.54 -13.83
CA LEU A 64 -0.26 14.53 -13.99
C LEU A 64 -0.45 15.39 -12.73
N GLU A 65 -0.35 14.79 -11.54
CA GLU A 65 -0.39 15.52 -10.27
C GLU A 65 0.80 16.47 -10.12
N HIS A 66 2.00 16.04 -10.53
CA HIS A 66 3.19 16.88 -10.47
C HIS A 66 3.07 18.08 -11.41
N ASP A 67 2.55 17.89 -12.63
CA ASP A 67 2.32 18.99 -13.58
C ASP A 67 1.27 19.99 -13.05
N GLU A 68 0.17 19.49 -12.51
CA GLU A 68 -0.95 20.33 -12.04
C GLU A 68 -0.67 21.00 -10.68
N PHE A 69 -0.01 20.31 -9.74
CA PHE A 69 0.13 20.74 -8.35
C PHE A 69 1.57 20.92 -7.87
N GLY A 70 2.58 20.51 -8.64
CA GLY A 70 3.98 20.49 -8.22
C GLY A 70 4.32 19.38 -7.21
N VAL A 71 3.34 18.54 -6.84
CA VAL A 71 3.50 17.45 -5.87
C VAL A 71 2.54 16.31 -6.21
N SER A 72 3.03 15.09 -6.07
CA SER A 72 2.27 13.87 -6.27
C SER A 72 1.63 13.38 -4.96
N HIS A 73 0.61 12.53 -5.05
CA HIS A 73 -0.15 12.07 -3.88
C HIS A 73 0.67 11.21 -2.92
N ASP A 74 1.63 10.43 -3.42
CA ASP A 74 2.54 9.62 -2.61
C ASP A 74 3.47 10.51 -1.78
N ALA A 75 3.99 11.58 -2.38
CA ALA A 75 4.83 12.58 -1.75
C ALA A 75 4.06 13.40 -0.71
N LEU A 76 2.87 13.89 -1.08
CA LEU A 76 2.00 14.64 -0.19
C LEU A 76 1.53 13.77 1.00
N GLY A 77 1.10 12.54 0.71
CA GLY A 77 0.65 11.59 1.74
C GLY A 77 1.75 11.24 2.73
N ALA A 78 2.97 11.01 2.25
CA ALA A 78 4.12 10.74 3.12
C ALA A 78 4.45 11.94 4.03
N ALA A 79 4.46 13.16 3.50
CA ALA A 79 4.70 14.37 4.29
C ALA A 79 3.64 14.58 5.39
N LEU A 80 2.37 14.27 5.11
CA LEU A 80 1.30 14.29 6.10
C LEU A 80 1.53 13.24 7.20
N CYS A 81 1.86 12.01 6.80
CA CYS A 81 2.14 10.92 7.74
C CYS A 81 3.33 11.25 8.65
N GLU A 82 4.38 11.85 8.11
CA GLU A 82 5.54 12.32 8.88
C GLU A 82 5.11 13.40 9.89
N THR A 83 4.32 14.38 9.46
CA THR A 83 3.80 15.45 10.33
C THR A 83 2.90 14.91 11.45
N TRP A 84 2.14 13.84 11.19
CA TRP A 84 1.31 13.17 12.19
C TRP A 84 2.09 12.23 13.12
N GLY A 85 3.41 12.09 12.92
CA GLY A 85 4.27 11.28 13.78
C GLY A 85 4.15 9.77 13.56
N LEU A 86 3.77 9.33 12.35
CA LEU A 86 3.77 7.90 12.02
C LEU A 86 5.19 7.33 12.04
N ALA A 87 5.28 6.02 12.27
CA ALA A 87 6.56 5.31 12.22
C ALA A 87 7.25 5.52 10.85
N PRO A 88 8.59 5.75 10.80
CA PRO A 88 9.30 6.00 9.54
C PRO A 88 9.07 4.93 8.46
N ALA A 89 8.97 3.66 8.86
CA ALA A 89 8.69 2.57 7.92
C ALA A 89 7.29 2.69 7.26
N ALA A 90 6.29 3.22 7.98
CA ALA A 90 4.98 3.51 7.43
C ALA A 90 5.04 4.71 6.47
N VAL A 91 5.73 5.79 6.86
CA VAL A 91 5.96 6.97 6.00
C VAL A 91 6.62 6.58 4.68
N HIS A 92 7.66 5.74 4.73
CA HIS A 92 8.32 5.24 3.53
C HIS A 92 7.41 4.36 2.67
N SER A 93 6.58 3.50 3.30
CA SER A 93 5.59 2.73 2.55
C SER A 93 4.64 3.64 1.78
N VAL A 94 4.10 4.68 2.43
CA VAL A 94 3.25 5.69 1.76
C VAL A 94 4.03 6.41 0.66
N ARG A 95 5.29 6.79 0.89
CA ARG A 95 6.09 7.52 -0.09
C ARG A 95 6.37 6.73 -1.36
N PHE A 96 6.54 5.42 -1.24
CA PHE A 96 7.09 4.59 -2.31
C PHE A 96 6.08 3.58 -2.89
N HIS A 97 4.83 3.55 -2.40
CA HIS A 97 3.86 2.53 -2.79
C HIS A 97 3.61 2.45 -4.30
N VAL A 98 3.51 3.58 -5.02
CA VAL A 98 3.27 3.55 -6.47
C VAL A 98 4.44 2.89 -7.20
N MET A 99 5.67 3.34 -6.93
CA MET A 99 6.88 2.78 -7.53
C MET A 99 7.07 1.30 -7.17
N VAL A 100 6.83 0.92 -5.91
CA VAL A 100 6.93 -0.48 -5.46
C VAL A 100 5.86 -1.34 -6.15
N ASN A 101 4.63 -0.87 -6.26
CA ASN A 101 3.53 -1.61 -6.89
C ASN A 101 3.74 -1.80 -8.40
N ALA A 102 4.37 -0.82 -9.07
CA ALA A 102 4.69 -0.88 -10.49
C ALA A 102 5.89 -1.80 -10.79
N THR A 103 6.97 -1.65 -10.02
CA THR A 103 8.27 -2.26 -10.35
C THR A 103 8.57 -3.53 -9.57
N LEU A 104 7.87 -3.75 -8.46
CA LEU A 104 8.20 -4.75 -7.44
C LEU A 104 9.63 -4.62 -6.92
N GLN A 105 10.21 -3.41 -6.98
CA GLN A 105 11.50 -3.06 -6.42
C GLN A 105 11.31 -2.25 -5.14
N LEU A 106 12.00 -2.64 -4.06
CA LEU A 106 11.99 -1.89 -2.80
C LEU A 106 13.09 -0.82 -2.81
N PRO A 107 12.83 0.38 -2.25
CA PRO A 107 13.80 1.46 -2.24
C PRO A 107 15.03 1.08 -1.40
N MET A 108 16.19 0.92 -2.05
CA MET A 108 17.42 0.46 -1.37
C MET A 108 17.94 1.45 -0.31
N GLN A 109 17.67 2.74 -0.48
CA GLN A 109 18.11 3.82 0.40
C GLN A 109 17.33 3.87 1.72
N VAL A 110 16.25 3.09 1.85
CA VAL A 110 15.34 3.11 2.98
C VAL A 110 15.60 1.93 3.91
N GLN A 111 15.63 2.21 5.21
CA GLN A 111 15.68 1.19 6.27
C GLN A 111 14.30 0.56 6.51
N ARG A 112 14.25 -0.68 7.00
CA ARG A 112 13.00 -1.38 7.38
C ARG A 112 11.98 -1.50 6.24
N ARG A 113 12.42 -2.04 5.11
CA ARG A 113 11.65 -2.18 3.85
C ARG A 113 10.48 -3.19 3.91
N ALA A 114 10.36 -3.94 5.01
CA ALA A 114 9.32 -4.95 5.18
C ALA A 114 7.90 -4.40 5.02
N ILE A 115 7.62 -3.17 5.47
CA ILE A 115 6.29 -2.58 5.29
C ILE A 115 6.00 -2.26 3.82
N CYS A 116 6.98 -1.82 3.04
CA CYS A 116 6.83 -1.64 1.59
C CYS A 116 6.56 -2.98 0.88
N ALA A 117 7.21 -4.07 1.30
CA ALA A 117 6.93 -5.41 0.79
C ALA A 117 5.48 -5.84 1.12
N ILE A 118 5.02 -5.58 2.35
CA ILE A 118 3.65 -5.87 2.77
C ILE A 118 2.63 -5.04 1.96
N SER A 119 2.93 -3.78 1.64
CA SER A 119 2.11 -2.94 0.76
C SER A 119 1.94 -3.58 -0.63
N ALA A 120 3.04 -4.04 -1.24
CA ALA A 120 3.00 -4.73 -2.53
C ALA A 120 2.14 -6.00 -2.49
N ILE A 121 2.27 -6.79 -1.43
CA ILE A 121 1.51 -8.02 -1.21
C ILE A 121 0.02 -7.71 -1.03
N ALA A 122 -0.33 -6.72 -0.21
CA ALA A 122 -1.70 -6.29 -0.02
C ALA A 122 -2.31 -5.76 -1.33
N ASN A 123 -1.55 -4.98 -2.10
CA ASN A 123 -1.97 -4.51 -3.41
C ASN A 123 -2.24 -5.67 -4.40
N ALA A 124 -1.38 -6.70 -4.41
CA ALA A 124 -1.61 -7.91 -5.21
C ALA A 124 -2.92 -8.60 -4.79
N MET A 125 -3.15 -8.80 -3.49
CA MET A 125 -4.39 -9.40 -2.98
C MET A 125 -5.64 -8.58 -3.31
N MET A 126 -5.53 -7.25 -3.36
CA MET A 126 -6.67 -6.37 -3.67
C MET A 126 -6.98 -6.29 -5.17
N ARG A 127 -5.96 -6.40 -6.04
CA ARG A 127 -6.11 -6.20 -7.50
C ARG A 127 -6.24 -7.51 -8.27
N ASP A 128 -5.37 -8.48 -7.96
CA ASP A 128 -5.35 -9.79 -8.60
C ASP A 128 -4.72 -10.83 -7.64
N PRO A 129 -5.52 -11.52 -6.81
CA PRO A 129 -5.02 -12.51 -5.85
C PRO A 129 -4.25 -13.68 -6.48
N ALA A 130 -4.38 -13.91 -7.79
CA ALA A 130 -3.60 -14.94 -8.48
C ALA A 130 -2.11 -14.57 -8.56
N THR A 131 -1.78 -13.29 -8.49
CA THR A 131 -0.39 -12.78 -8.56
C THR A 131 0.34 -12.80 -7.21
N LEU A 132 -0.35 -13.12 -6.10
CA LEU A 132 0.19 -13.05 -4.74
C LEU A 132 1.55 -13.75 -4.61
N ASP A 133 1.66 -15.00 -5.05
CA ASP A 133 2.87 -15.81 -4.90
C ASP A 133 4.04 -15.21 -5.68
N VAL A 134 3.78 -14.71 -6.90
CA VAL A 134 4.78 -14.06 -7.76
C VAL A 134 5.28 -12.76 -7.14
N VAL A 135 4.37 -11.95 -6.61
CA VAL A 135 4.71 -10.68 -5.96
C VAL A 135 5.51 -10.93 -4.68
N ALA A 136 5.03 -11.81 -3.80
CA ALA A 136 5.72 -12.16 -2.56
C ALA A 136 7.12 -12.74 -2.81
N ALA A 137 7.28 -13.63 -3.79
CA ALA A 137 8.58 -14.19 -4.17
C ALA A 137 9.58 -13.12 -4.63
N LYS A 138 9.11 -12.03 -5.26
CA LYS A 138 9.96 -10.93 -5.71
C LYS A 138 10.31 -9.95 -4.58
N VAL A 139 9.35 -9.55 -3.76
CA VAL A 139 9.55 -8.47 -2.77
C VAL A 139 10.10 -8.97 -1.43
N ALA A 140 9.80 -10.20 -1.02
CA ALA A 140 10.22 -10.72 0.28
C ALA A 140 11.75 -10.75 0.46
N PRO A 141 12.56 -11.25 -0.51
CA PRO A 141 14.02 -11.26 -0.36
C PRO A 141 14.62 -9.84 -0.23
N GLN A 142 14.04 -8.86 -0.92
CA GLN A 142 14.49 -7.46 -0.86
C GLN A 142 14.24 -6.80 0.51
N ALA A 143 13.33 -7.37 1.29
CA ALA A 143 13.01 -6.95 2.65
C ALA A 143 13.64 -7.86 3.72
N GLU A 144 14.56 -8.76 3.35
CA GLU A 144 15.17 -9.74 4.26
C GLU A 144 14.13 -10.67 4.93
N LEU A 145 13.02 -10.92 4.22
CA LEU A 145 11.97 -11.85 4.63
C LEU A 145 12.09 -13.17 3.88
N GLU A 146 11.75 -14.26 4.54
CA GLU A 146 11.75 -15.59 3.92
C GLU A 146 10.49 -15.77 3.04
N PRO A 147 10.62 -16.00 1.72
CA PRO A 147 9.48 -16.02 0.79
C PRO A 147 8.39 -17.03 1.13
N THR A 148 8.75 -18.25 1.56
CA THR A 148 7.75 -19.28 1.85
C THR A 148 6.89 -18.96 3.07
N LEU A 149 7.47 -18.33 4.11
CA LEU A 149 6.77 -17.84 5.28
C LEU A 149 5.85 -16.67 4.93
N VAL A 150 6.32 -15.77 4.06
CA VAL A 150 5.51 -14.64 3.59
C VAL A 150 4.30 -15.12 2.80
N ILE A 151 4.50 -16.01 1.82
CA ILE A 151 3.41 -16.57 1.01
C ILE A 151 2.40 -17.30 1.90
N ARG A 152 2.88 -18.17 2.81
CA ARG A 152 2.02 -18.90 3.74
C ARG A 152 1.22 -17.95 4.64
N GLY A 153 1.88 -16.93 5.19
CA GLY A 153 1.27 -15.92 6.04
C GLY A 153 0.18 -15.14 5.30
N ALA A 154 0.47 -14.66 4.09
CA ALA A 154 -0.47 -13.91 3.27
C ALA A 154 -1.68 -14.76 2.83
N ARG A 155 -1.46 -16.01 2.41
CA ARG A 155 -2.54 -16.97 2.05
C ARG A 155 -3.45 -17.26 3.24
N LYS A 156 -2.87 -17.49 4.42
CA LYS A 156 -3.66 -17.68 5.65
C LYS A 156 -4.53 -16.46 5.95
N VAL A 157 -4.01 -15.25 5.77
CA VAL A 157 -4.79 -14.01 5.95
C VAL A 157 -5.89 -13.91 4.90
N GLN A 158 -5.61 -14.27 3.65
CA GLN A 158 -6.58 -14.32 2.56
C GLN A 158 -7.77 -15.22 2.92
N GLU A 159 -7.50 -16.48 3.27
CA GLU A 159 -8.50 -17.47 3.66
C GLU A 159 -9.32 -16.99 4.87
N GLN A 160 -8.70 -16.37 5.86
CA GLN A 160 -9.41 -15.85 7.04
C GLN A 160 -10.39 -14.72 6.70
N ILE A 161 -10.07 -13.90 5.71
CA ILE A 161 -10.95 -12.81 5.26
C ILE A 161 -12.09 -13.38 4.42
N GLU A 162 -11.79 -14.30 3.49
CA GLU A 162 -12.80 -14.97 2.66
C GLU A 162 -13.84 -15.70 3.55
N ASN A 163 -13.38 -16.48 4.52
CA ASN A 163 -14.24 -17.16 5.50
C ASN A 163 -15.09 -16.18 6.34
N ALA A 164 -14.57 -15.00 6.68
CA ALA A 164 -15.32 -14.01 7.46
C ALA A 164 -16.44 -13.38 6.61
N VAL A 165 -16.14 -13.04 5.36
CA VAL A 165 -17.12 -12.49 4.41
C VAL A 165 -18.22 -13.50 4.09
N GLU A 166 -17.89 -14.78 3.95
CA GLU A 166 -18.89 -15.84 3.75
C GLU A 166 -19.85 -15.97 4.94
N ARG A 167 -19.34 -15.86 6.17
CA ARG A 167 -20.17 -15.91 7.39
C ARG A 167 -21.09 -14.71 7.54
N GLU A 168 -20.68 -13.53 7.10
CA GLU A 168 -21.54 -12.33 7.12
C GLU A 168 -22.66 -12.39 6.07
N ARG A 169 -22.50 -13.21 5.03
CA ARG A 169 -23.49 -13.39 3.95
C ARG A 169 -24.51 -14.50 4.23
N ALA A 170 -24.20 -15.42 5.14
CA ALA A 170 -25.03 -16.55 5.53
C ALA A 170 -26.04 -16.18 6.62
#